data_AF-A0A2N1SW52-F1
#
_entry.id   AF-A0A2N1SW52-F1
#
_cell.length_a   1.000
_cell.length_b   1.000
_cell.length_c   1.000
_cell.angle_alpha   90.00
_cell.angle_beta   90.00
_cell.angle_gamma   90.00
#
_symmetry.space_group_name_H-M   'P 1'
#
loop_
_entity.id
_entity.type
_entity.pdbx_description
1 polymer ?
#
loop_
_entity_poly.entity_id
_entity_poly.type
_entity_poly.pdbx_seq_one_letter_code
_entity_poly.pdbx_strand_id
1 'polypeptide(L)'
;MRLNHTAQLYSSLYIKNENKDIVKIIAGDAATILYLKANPEDEDFILPYMKPKVEKSDTVNLSLYHFYMEVTGDEAEGAFSGQTIQPNIAPDDNIKNSVLSNSRKKYATAKSAVEERIK
;
A
#
# COMPACT_ATOMS: atom_id res chain seq x y z
N MET A 1 -6.21 -25.07 22.71
CA MET A 1 -6.43 -24.66 21.32
C MET A 1 -7.22 -23.36 21.32
N ARG A 2 -6.55 -22.20 21.31
CA ARG A 2 -7.21 -20.88 21.29
C ARG A 2 -7.11 -20.34 19.86
N LEU A 3 -8.14 -20.60 19.06
CA LEU A 3 -8.32 -19.98 17.74
C LEU A 3 -8.89 -18.58 17.94
N ASN A 4 -8.03 -17.57 18.14
CA ASN A 4 -8.39 -16.16 18.07
C ASN A 4 -7.25 -15.38 17.39
N HIS A 5 -6.84 -15.76 16.18
CA HIS A 5 -5.97 -14.92 15.35
C HIS A 5 -6.84 -13.93 14.56
N THR A 6 -7.18 -12.81 15.17
CA THR A 6 -7.71 -11.64 14.46
C THR A 6 -6.57 -10.99 13.69
N ALA A 7 -6.45 -11.27 12.39
CA ALA A 7 -5.58 -10.50 11.49
C ALA A 7 -6.19 -9.11 11.29
N GLN A 8 -5.66 -8.11 11.99
CA GLN A 8 -6.06 -6.72 11.81
C GLN A 8 -5.25 -6.11 10.66
N LEU A 9 -5.90 -5.91 9.51
CA LEU A 9 -5.32 -5.26 8.34
C LEU A 9 -5.27 -3.75 8.57
N TYR A 10 -4.14 -3.25 9.04
CA TYR A 10 -3.89 -1.81 9.16
C TYR A 10 -3.40 -1.26 7.82
N SER A 11 -4.34 -0.81 6.98
CA SER A 11 -4.01 -0.14 5.72
C SER A 11 -3.32 1.20 5.99
N SER A 12 -2.22 1.45 5.28
CA SER A 12 -1.29 2.60 5.16
C SER A 12 -1.74 4.05 5.44
N LEU A 13 -2.95 4.35 5.91
CA LEU A 13 -3.43 5.72 6.14
C LEU A 13 -3.06 6.31 7.51
N TYR A 14 -2.43 5.54 8.41
CA TYR A 14 -2.22 5.96 9.81
C TYR A 14 -0.84 6.54 10.15
N ILE A 15 0.18 6.39 9.30
CA ILE A 15 1.55 6.85 9.64
C ILE A 15 1.67 8.39 9.58
N LYS A 16 0.72 9.06 8.91
CA LYS A 16 0.63 10.52 8.83
C LYS A 16 -0.30 11.15 9.88
N ASN A 17 -0.60 10.44 10.97
CA ASN A 17 -1.33 11.02 12.11
C ASN A 17 -0.37 11.66 13.11
N GLU A 18 -0.84 12.69 13.81
CA GLU A 18 -0.10 13.46 14.81
C GLU A 18 0.33 12.65 16.05
N ASN A 19 -0.09 11.38 16.17
CA ASN A 19 0.13 10.54 17.33
C ASN A 19 0.95 9.28 16.99
N LYS A 20 2.25 9.48 16.75
CA LYS A 20 3.21 8.42 16.40
C LYS A 20 3.35 7.34 17.49
N ASP A 21 2.98 7.64 18.74
CA ASP A 21 3.09 6.69 19.85
C ASP A 21 2.04 5.58 19.79
N ILE A 22 0.80 5.91 19.40
CA ILE A 22 -0.26 4.90 19.22
C ILE A 22 0.10 3.93 18.10
N VAL A 23 0.67 4.43 16.99
CA VAL A 23 1.09 3.60 15.86
C VAL A 23 2.19 2.62 16.25
N LYS A 24 3.15 3.05 17.08
CA LYS A 24 4.19 2.17 17.64
C LYS A 24 3.61 1.05 18.51
N ILE A 25 2.65 1.39 19.37
CA ILE A 25 1.99 0.41 20.25
C ILE A 25 1.26 -0.64 19.39
N ILE A 26 0.48 -0.20 18.41
CA ILE A 26 -0.25 -1.11 17.50
C ILE A 26 0.72 -1.99 16.71
N ALA A 27 1.80 -1.42 16.16
CA ALA A 27 2.79 -2.19 15.39
C ALA A 27 3.54 -3.20 16.28
N GLY A 28 3.84 -2.86 17.53
CA GLY A 28 4.49 -3.77 18.48
C GLY A 28 3.62 -4.98 18.88
N ASP A 29 2.30 -4.81 18.91
CA ASP A 29 1.35 -5.88 19.26
C ASP A 29 0.80 -6.63 18.03
N ALA A 30 1.10 -6.16 16.82
CA ALA A 30 0.56 -6.74 15.60
C ALA A 30 1.13 -8.14 15.33
N ALA A 31 0.23 -9.13 15.24
CA ALA A 31 0.59 -10.49 14.85
C ALA A 31 1.03 -10.60 13.37
N THR A 32 0.75 -9.59 12.56
CA THR A 32 1.08 -9.58 11.14
C THR A 32 1.32 -8.15 10.69
N ILE A 33 2.47 -7.91 10.07
CA ILE A 33 2.82 -6.63 9.49
C ILE A 33 3.03 -6.85 7.99
N LEU A 34 2.20 -6.21 7.16
CA LEU A 34 2.34 -6.18 5.71
C LEU A 34 2.84 -4.79 5.30
N TYR A 35 3.96 -4.76 4.60
CA TYR A 35 4.56 -3.54 4.08
C TYR A 35 4.57 -3.54 2.56
N LEU A 36 3.98 -2.48 1.99
CA LEU A 36 3.98 -2.18 0.56
C LEU A 36 4.87 -0.97 0.31
N LYS A 37 5.21 -0.74 -0.96
CA LYS A 37 6.01 0.43 -1.39
C LYS A 37 5.45 1.72 -0.76
N ALA A 38 6.25 2.36 0.10
CA ALA A 38 5.89 3.60 0.77
C ALA A 38 7.01 4.65 0.66
N ASN A 39 6.84 5.78 1.34
CA ASN A 39 7.84 6.85 1.37
C ASN A 39 9.01 6.49 2.33
N PRO A 40 10.15 7.21 2.28
CA PRO A 40 11.28 6.95 3.16
C PRO A 40 11.01 7.12 4.68
N GLU A 41 10.05 7.96 5.06
CA GLU A 41 9.69 8.16 6.48
C GLU A 41 8.97 6.92 7.05
N ASP A 42 8.06 6.33 6.26
CA ASP A 42 7.35 5.11 6.58
C ASP A 42 8.30 3.89 6.58
N GLU A 43 9.31 3.89 5.70
CA GLU A 43 10.39 2.91 5.70
C GLU A 43 11.17 2.92 7.03
N ASP A 44 11.62 4.09 7.49
CA ASP A 44 12.38 4.20 8.74
C ASP A 44 11.58 3.72 9.97
N PHE A 45 10.25 3.86 9.94
CA PHE A 45 9.37 3.33 10.97
C PHE A 45 9.28 1.79 10.94
N ILE A 46 9.17 1.19 9.76
CA ILE A 46 8.90 -0.25 9.62
C ILE A 46 10.17 -1.11 9.67
N LEU A 47 11.32 -0.57 9.26
CA LEU A 47 12.60 -1.27 9.14
C LEU A 47 13.00 -2.07 10.39
N PRO A 48 12.80 -1.59 11.64
CA PRO A 48 13.14 -2.35 12.83
C PRO A 48 12.44 -3.71 12.93
N TYR A 49 11.19 -3.82 12.44
CA TYR A 49 10.40 -5.06 12.44
C TYR A 49 10.87 -6.00 11.32
N MET A 50 11.30 -5.45 10.18
CA MET A 50 11.65 -6.24 9.00
C MET A 50 13.11 -6.74 8.96
N LYS A 51 13.94 -6.31 9.93
CA LYS A 51 15.35 -6.71 9.99
C LYS A 51 15.50 -8.17 10.46
N PRO A 52 16.50 -8.91 9.93
CA PRO A 52 17.57 -8.46 9.02
C PRO A 52 17.22 -8.62 7.53
N LYS A 53 15.99 -9.02 7.20
CA LYS A 53 15.61 -9.50 5.86
C LYS A 53 15.39 -8.39 4.84
N VAL A 54 15.19 -7.17 5.33
CA VAL A 54 14.97 -5.96 4.51
C VAL A 54 15.99 -4.92 4.91
N GLU A 55 16.72 -4.39 3.93
CA GLU A 55 17.63 -3.28 4.13
C GLU A 55 16.99 -1.94 3.73
N LYS A 56 17.55 -0.86 4.28
CA LYS A 56 17.16 0.49 3.89
C LYS A 56 17.44 0.67 2.40
N SER A 57 16.47 1.18 1.65
CA SER A 57 16.39 1.32 0.18
C SER A 57 15.74 0.18 -0.61
N ASP A 58 15.64 -1.05 -0.07
CA ASP A 58 14.96 -2.16 -0.75
C ASP A 58 13.46 -1.86 -0.91
N THR A 59 12.88 -1.18 0.08
CA THR A 59 11.46 -0.85 0.12
C THR A 59 11.06 0.26 -0.86
N VAL A 60 11.93 1.26 -1.07
CA VAL A 60 11.70 2.37 -2.00
C VAL A 60 11.70 1.86 -3.44
N ASN A 61 12.55 0.87 -3.72
CA ASN A 61 12.62 0.25 -5.04
C ASN A 61 11.69 -0.97 -5.22
N LEU A 62 10.74 -1.17 -4.29
CA LEU A 62 9.83 -2.29 -4.38
C LEU A 62 8.99 -2.19 -5.67
N SER A 63 9.01 -3.27 -6.45
CA SER A 63 8.29 -3.36 -7.71
C SER A 63 6.78 -3.44 -7.47
N LEU A 64 5.99 -3.08 -8.48
CA LEU A 64 4.54 -3.28 -8.43
C LEU A 64 4.22 -4.74 -8.09
N TYR A 65 3.19 -4.95 -7.27
CA TYR A 65 2.75 -6.26 -6.79
C TYR A 65 3.75 -6.99 -5.88
N HIS A 66 4.85 -6.37 -5.46
CA HIS A 66 5.76 -6.97 -4.47
C HIS A 66 5.48 -6.38 -3.08
N PHE A 67 5.72 -7.18 -2.04
CA PHE A 67 5.50 -6.80 -0.64
C PHE A 67 6.53 -7.45 0.29
N TYR A 68 6.70 -6.86 1.46
CA TYR A 68 7.35 -7.51 2.60
C TYR A 68 6.32 -7.81 3.66
N MET A 69 6.44 -8.95 4.32
CA MET A 69 5.54 -9.36 5.38
C MET A 69 6.30 -10.05 6.51
N GLU A 70 5.88 -9.78 7.73
CA GLU A 70 6.24 -10.56 8.91
C GLU A 70 4.96 -11.07 9.56
N VAL A 71 4.92 -12.36 9.90
CA VAL A 71 3.78 -13.00 10.55
C VAL A 71 4.29 -13.70 11.80
N THR A 72 3.79 -13.31 12.96
CA THR A 72 4.06 -13.98 14.23
C THR A 72 2.92 -14.95 14.53
N GLY A 73 3.18 -16.24 14.30
CA GLY A 73 2.29 -17.36 14.62
C GLY A 73 2.83 -18.20 15.78
N ASP A 74 2.47 -19.49 15.83
CA ASP A 74 3.00 -20.43 16.82
C ASP A 74 4.53 -20.61 16.71
N GLU A 75 5.08 -20.42 15.51
CA GLU A 75 6.51 -20.28 15.24
C GLU A 75 6.78 -18.89 14.67
N ALA A 76 7.82 -18.22 15.18
CA ALA A 76 8.22 -16.91 14.69
C ALA A 76 8.95 -17.08 13.35
N GLU A 77 8.22 -16.85 12.25
CA GLU A 77 8.82 -16.72 10.93
C GLU A 77 9.28 -15.28 10.75
N GLY A 78 10.59 -15.07 10.61
CA GLY A 78 11.15 -13.75 10.33
C GLY A 78 10.62 -13.17 9.01
N ALA A 79 10.76 -11.86 8.83
CA ALA A 79 10.23 -11.17 7.66
C ALA A 79 10.65 -11.80 6.32
N PHE A 80 9.72 -11.80 5.36
CA PHE A 80 9.92 -12.35 4.03
C PHE A 80 9.34 -11.45 2.94
N SER A 81 9.82 -11.62 1.71
CA SER A 81 9.29 -10.94 0.53
C SER A 81 8.30 -11.84 -0.20
N GLY A 82 7.25 -11.25 -0.76
CA GLY A 82 6.28 -11.95 -1.60
C GLY A 82 5.84 -11.13 -2.81
N GLN A 83 5.13 -11.81 -3.71
CA GLN A 83 4.46 -11.19 -4.85
C GLN A 83 2.97 -11.47 -4.80
N THR A 84 2.14 -10.44 -4.91
CA THR A 84 0.69 -10.57 -5.02
C THR A 84 0.29 -11.08 -6.40
N ILE A 85 -0.83 -11.79 -6.47
CA ILE A 85 -1.42 -12.24 -7.73
C ILE A 85 -1.80 -11.01 -8.56
N GLN A 86 -1.27 -10.92 -9.79
CA GLN A 86 -1.67 -9.87 -10.70
C GLN A 86 -3.14 -10.07 -11.10
N PRO A 87 -3.98 -9.02 -11.07
CA PRO A 87 -5.36 -9.14 -11.52
C PRO A 87 -5.37 -9.51 -13.01
N ASN A 88 -5.79 -10.75 -13.31
CA ASN A 88 -5.98 -11.23 -14.68
C ASN A 88 -7.34 -10.75 -15.21
N ILE A 89 -7.47 -9.44 -15.39
CA ILE A 89 -8.66 -8.83 -15.95
C ILE A 89 -8.35 -8.45 -17.39
N ALA A 90 -9.04 -9.10 -18.33
CA ALA A 90 -8.95 -8.71 -19.72
C ALA A 90 -9.43 -7.25 -19.88
N PRO A 91 -8.72 -6.40 -20.63
CA PRO A 91 -9.17 -5.05 -20.88
C PRO A 91 -10.55 -5.09 -21.56
N ASP A 92 -11.55 -4.44 -20.97
CA ASP A 92 -12.86 -4.26 -21.58
C ASP A 92 -12.99 -2.82 -22.10
N ASP A 93 -13.01 -2.68 -23.42
CA ASP A 93 -13.16 -1.39 -24.08
C ASP A 93 -14.48 -0.69 -23.73
N ASN A 94 -15.54 -1.42 -23.39
CA ASN A 94 -16.81 -0.82 -22.97
C ASN A 94 -16.67 -0.14 -21.61
N ILE A 95 -16.04 -0.81 -20.65
CA ILE A 95 -15.77 -0.24 -19.32
C ILE A 95 -14.84 0.97 -19.45
N LYS A 96 -13.76 0.83 -20.23
CA LYS A 96 -12.81 1.92 -20.51
C LYS A 96 -13.51 3.14 -21.11
N ASN A 97 -14.32 2.95 -22.15
CA ASN A 97 -15.03 4.04 -22.81
C ASN A 97 -16.08 4.69 -21.91
N SER A 98 -16.78 3.90 -21.09
CA SER A 98 -17.74 4.40 -20.10
C SER A 98 -17.05 5.28 -19.05
N VAL A 99 -15.92 4.83 -18.48
CA VAL A 99 -15.13 5.60 -17.51
C VAL A 99 -14.60 6.89 -18.13
N LEU A 100 -14.05 6.83 -19.35
CA LEU A 100 -13.57 8.01 -20.09
C LEU A 100 -14.67 9.04 -20.35
N SER A 101 -15.84 8.59 -20.80
CA SER A 101 -16.99 9.46 -21.08
C SER A 101 -17.48 10.15 -19.81
N ASN A 102 -17.64 9.39 -18.72
CA ASN A 102 -18.10 9.93 -17.44
C ASN A 102 -17.09 10.89 -16.81
N SER A 103 -15.80 10.57 -16.85
CA SER A 103 -14.73 11.44 -16.35
C SER A 103 -14.68 12.75 -17.13
N ARG A 104 -14.72 12.70 -18.47
CA ARG A 104 -14.72 13.90 -19.31
C ARG A 104 -15.96 14.78 -19.06
N LYS A 105 -17.15 14.20 -18.93
CA LYS A 105 -18.37 14.97 -18.63
C LYS A 105 -18.31 15.70 -17.30
N LYS A 106 -17.68 15.11 -16.27
CA LYS A 106 -17.64 15.68 -14.91
C LYS A 106 -16.46 16.62 -14.68
N TYR A 107 -15.31 16.34 -15.27
CA TYR A 107 -14.05 16.99 -14.89
C TYR A 107 -13.31 17.64 -16.07
N ALA A 108 -13.66 17.34 -17.33
CA ALA A 108 -12.99 17.99 -18.44
C ALA A 108 -13.58 19.36 -18.73
N THR A 109 -12.71 20.29 -19.10
CA THR A 109 -13.11 21.58 -19.65
C THR A 109 -13.23 21.46 -21.17
N ALA A 110 -14.23 22.10 -21.76
CA ALA A 110 -14.40 22.10 -23.20
C ALA A 110 -13.15 22.66 -23.90
N LYS A 111 -12.73 22.00 -24.98
CA LYS A 111 -11.52 22.38 -25.73
C LYS A 111 -11.54 23.86 -26.15
N SER A 112 -12.69 24.35 -26.63
CA SER A 112 -12.89 25.75 -27.01
C SER A 112 -12.62 26.73 -25.86
N ALA A 113 -13.08 26.41 -24.65
CA ALA A 113 -12.88 27.25 -23.46
C ALA A 113 -11.42 27.25 -22.96
N VAL A 114 -10.64 26.21 -23.29
CA VAL A 114 -9.20 26.16 -22.99
C VAL A 114 -8.41 26.96 -24.03
N GLU A 115 -8.74 26.84 -25.31
CA GLU A 115 -8.07 27.54 -26.41
C GLU A 115 -8.22 29.07 -26.31
N GLU A 116 -9.35 29.54 -25.80
CA GLU A 116 -9.59 30.98 -25.57
C GLU A 116 -8.76 31.54 -24.40
N ARG A 117 -8.35 30.71 -23.44
CA ARG A 117 -7.51 31.09 -22.29
C ARG A 117 -6.00 31.09 -22.56
N ILE A 118 -5.58 30.45 -23.65
CA ILE A 118 -4.16 30.34 -24.04
C ILE A 118 -3.76 31.48 -25.02
N LYS A 119 -4.72 32.34 -25.39
CA LYS A 119 -4.51 33.51 -26.23
C LYS A 119 -4.07 34.72 -25.40
#